data_AF-A0A0B4CB56-F1
#
_entry.id   AF-A0A0B4CB56-F1
#
_cell.length_a   1.000
_cell.length_b   1.000
_cell.length_c   1.000
_cell.angle_alpha   90.00
_cell.angle_beta   90.00
_cell.angle_gamma   90.00
#
_symmetry.space_group_name_H-M   'P 1'
#
loop_
_entity.id
_entity.type
_entity.pdbx_description
1 polymer ?
#
loop_
_entity_poly.entity_id
_entity_poly.type
_entity_poly.pdbx_seq_one_letter_code
_entity_poly.pdbx_strand_id
1 'polypeptide(L)'
;MVRQGWADAARGLAIITIVFFHVVLGLGERGEVHWTAWMLINLFAPFPIVLFFVAAGRFSQTLLDGGWSAAVTRRLAGLCYVFALWTLLNAAAAATLGDRQTVEPLAYLANPRSPLWFIWALVLYTAIAAATPRSWRLAVIIGAGALSFCSFAGLIALNSFVYDNLLRFLPFFLTGVAAGEIERSIEGRRWRLLLGGGLLFAGLTALTVWIPVPLSGKGALLFGLAVLAAPVGIASASIVSEAPWIGRLAQGFGRYSLGVYLVHPIMILIMFHVIDMTG
;
A
#
# COMPACT_ATOMS: atom_id res chain seq x y z
N MET A 1 -16.26 -13.47 18.07
CA MET A 1 -16.44 -12.95 16.69
C MET A 1 -15.38 -11.88 16.43
N VAL A 2 -14.22 -12.26 15.87
CA VAL A 2 -13.13 -11.36 15.45
C VAL A 2 -13.47 -10.70 14.10
N ARG A 3 -14.74 -10.30 13.93
CA ARG A 3 -15.24 -9.76 12.65
C ARG A 3 -15.03 -8.24 12.66
N GLN A 4 -14.09 -7.77 11.83
CA GLN A 4 -13.82 -6.38 11.40
C GLN A 4 -12.68 -5.58 12.08
N GLY A 5 -12.33 -5.83 13.34
CA GLY A 5 -11.31 -5.00 14.04
C GLY A 5 -9.90 -5.03 13.42
N TRP A 6 -9.48 -6.17 12.87
CA TRP A 6 -8.14 -6.32 12.30
C TRP A 6 -7.95 -5.52 11.00
N ALA A 7 -8.99 -5.37 10.17
CA ALA A 7 -8.89 -4.67 8.89
C ALA A 7 -8.76 -3.16 9.09
N ASP A 8 -9.45 -2.62 10.09
CA ASP A 8 -9.27 -1.24 10.55
C ASP A 8 -7.89 -1.07 11.19
N ALA A 9 -7.47 -1.97 12.08
CA ALA A 9 -6.14 -1.93 12.66
C ALA A 9 -5.04 -2.02 11.60
N ALA A 10 -5.21 -2.85 10.57
CA ALA A 10 -4.28 -3.00 9.45
C ALA A 10 -4.10 -1.69 8.68
N ARG A 11 -5.21 -1.03 8.33
CA ARG A 11 -5.18 0.30 7.71
C ARG A 11 -4.55 1.35 8.61
N GLY A 12 -4.80 1.27 9.91
CA GLY A 12 -4.20 2.14 10.93
C GLY A 12 -2.68 2.00 11.02
N LEU A 13 -2.21 0.76 11.13
CA LEU A 13 -0.77 0.46 11.14
C LEU A 13 -0.13 0.92 9.82
N ALA A 14 -0.75 0.59 8.67
CA ALA A 14 -0.25 0.99 7.37
C ALA A 14 -0.19 2.51 7.18
N ILE A 15 -1.21 3.27 7.62
CA ILE A 15 -1.21 4.73 7.47
C ILE A 15 -0.18 5.41 8.36
N ILE A 16 0.03 4.91 9.58
CA ILE A 16 1.07 5.42 10.47
C ILE A 16 2.45 5.20 9.83
N THR A 17 2.72 3.97 9.37
CA THR A 17 4.01 3.64 8.77
C THR A 17 4.25 4.41 7.47
N ILE A 18 3.25 4.65 6.62
CA ILE A 18 3.45 5.38 5.35
C ILE A 18 3.63 6.88 5.55
N VAL A 19 2.99 7.48 6.56
CA VAL A 19 3.23 8.89 6.91
C VAL A 19 4.65 9.02 7.45
N PHE A 20 5.05 8.13 8.36
CA PHE A 20 6.43 8.05 8.84
C PHE A 20 7.42 7.85 7.68
N PHE A 21 7.07 7.02 6.70
CA PHE A 21 7.86 6.80 5.49
C PHE A 21 8.17 8.10 4.74
N HIS A 22 7.14 8.87 4.41
CA HIS A 22 7.32 10.08 3.60
C HIS A 22 8.04 11.19 4.38
N VAL A 23 7.86 11.26 5.69
CA VAL A 23 8.61 12.20 6.55
C VAL A 23 10.10 11.84 6.55
N VAL A 24 10.45 10.58 6.81
CA VAL A 24 11.84 10.10 6.82
C VAL A 24 12.48 10.23 5.44
N LEU A 25 11.74 9.95 4.36
CA LEU A 25 12.23 10.11 3.00
C LEU A 25 12.57 11.58 2.70
N GLY A 26 11.66 12.51 2.99
CA GLY A 26 11.89 13.93 2.74
C GLY A 26 13.03 14.53 3.59
N LEU A 27 13.18 14.09 4.84
CA LEU A 27 14.36 14.44 5.65
C LEU A 27 15.65 13.84 5.07
N GLY A 28 15.57 12.64 4.49
CA GLY A 28 16.69 11.98 3.83
C GLY A 28 17.18 12.70 2.59
N GLU A 29 16.26 13.22 1.78
CA GLU A 29 16.58 14.06 0.61
C GLU A 29 17.32 15.36 1.01
N ARG A 30 17.14 15.82 2.25
CA ARG A 30 17.82 16.98 2.84
C ARG A 30 19.12 16.63 3.56
N GLY A 31 19.45 15.34 3.70
CA GLY A 31 20.60 14.89 4.48
C GLY A 31 20.43 15.03 6.00
N GLU A 32 19.20 15.26 6.49
CA GLU A 32 18.89 15.53 7.90
C GLU A 32 18.40 14.28 8.66
N VAL A 33 18.31 13.14 7.96
CA VAL A 33 17.78 11.90 8.54
C VAL A 33 18.85 11.14 9.31
N HIS A 34 18.52 10.70 10.53
CA HIS A 34 19.38 9.77 11.26
C HIS A 34 19.41 8.39 10.58
N TRP A 35 20.59 7.78 10.49
CA TRP A 35 20.81 6.50 9.79
C TRP A 35 19.87 5.38 10.25
N THR A 36 19.56 5.32 11.55
CA THR A 36 18.66 4.30 12.11
C THR A 36 17.23 4.46 11.58
N ALA A 37 16.73 5.68 11.46
CA ALA A 37 15.40 5.94 10.92
C ALA A 37 15.35 5.55 9.43
N TRP A 38 16.40 5.87 8.68
CA TRP A 38 16.56 5.46 7.28
C TRP A 38 16.59 3.93 7.12
N MET A 39 17.32 3.21 7.97
CA MET A 39 17.39 1.76 7.89
C MET A 39 16.06 1.10 8.28
N LEU A 40 15.40 1.59 9.34
CA LEU A 40 14.09 1.10 9.76
C LEU A 40 13.05 1.31 8.66
N ILE A 41 13.06 2.45 7.98
CA ILE A 41 12.04 2.70 6.97
C ILE A 41 12.21 1.81 5.74
N ASN A 42 13.45 1.59 5.28
CA ASN A 42 13.72 0.67 4.18
C ASN A 42 13.35 -0.78 4.56
N LEU A 43 13.49 -1.14 5.84
CA LEU A 43 13.09 -2.45 6.36
C LEU A 43 11.57 -2.68 6.24
N PHE A 44 10.76 -1.65 6.52
CA PHE A 44 9.30 -1.75 6.51
C PHE A 44 8.63 -1.26 5.23
N ALA A 45 9.37 -0.69 4.26
CA ALA A 45 8.83 -0.06 3.06
C ALA A 45 7.74 -0.87 2.30
N PRO A 46 7.90 -2.18 2.02
CA PRO A 46 6.87 -2.92 1.28
C PRO A 46 5.63 -3.25 2.13
N PHE A 47 5.77 -3.23 3.46
CA PHE A 47 4.76 -3.75 4.39
C PHE A 47 3.45 -2.93 4.38
N PRO A 48 3.45 -1.59 4.49
CA PRO A 48 2.22 -0.79 4.44
C PRO A 48 1.47 -0.94 3.13
N ILE A 49 2.18 -0.98 2.00
CA ILE A 49 1.58 -1.03 0.66
C ILE A 49 0.84 -2.34 0.48
N VAL A 50 1.50 -3.46 0.77
CA VAL A 50 0.88 -4.80 0.69
C VAL A 50 -0.33 -4.87 1.62
N LEU A 51 -0.18 -4.42 2.87
CA LEU A 51 -1.26 -4.46 3.86
C LEU A 51 -2.47 -3.60 3.45
N PHE A 52 -2.23 -2.41 2.89
CA PHE A 52 -3.28 -1.56 2.34
C PHE A 52 -4.05 -2.24 1.22
N PHE A 53 -3.37 -2.87 0.26
CA PHE A 53 -4.04 -3.53 -0.86
C PHE A 53 -4.85 -4.76 -0.41
N VAL A 54 -4.30 -5.58 0.49
CA VAL A 54 -5.04 -6.71 1.07
C VAL A 54 -6.29 -6.22 1.81
N ALA A 55 -6.15 -5.22 2.68
CA ALA A 55 -7.27 -4.66 3.42
C ALA A 55 -8.30 -4.02 2.48
N ALA A 56 -7.86 -3.27 1.48
CA ALA A 56 -8.75 -2.66 0.48
C ALA A 56 -9.52 -3.71 -0.32
N GLY A 57 -8.87 -4.81 -0.74
CA GLY A 57 -9.51 -5.94 -1.39
C GLY A 57 -10.57 -6.60 -0.51
N ARG A 58 -10.26 -6.78 0.78
CA ARG A 58 -11.20 -7.35 1.77
C ARG A 58 -12.48 -6.52 1.90
N PHE A 59 -12.37 -5.20 1.94
CA PHE A 59 -13.52 -4.28 1.97
C PHE A 59 -14.28 -4.24 0.64
N SER A 60 -13.58 -4.43 -0.48
CA SER A 60 -14.22 -4.48 -1.79
C SER A 60 -15.03 -5.76 -2.01
N GLN A 61 -14.76 -6.86 -1.30
CA GLN A 61 -15.43 -8.15 -1.51
C GLN A 61 -16.96 -8.03 -1.56
N THR A 62 -17.60 -7.43 -0.56
CA THR A 62 -19.07 -7.31 -0.49
C THR A 62 -19.63 -6.28 -1.47
N LEU A 63 -18.83 -5.28 -1.83
CA LEU A 63 -19.20 -4.24 -2.79
C LEU A 63 -19.21 -4.80 -4.23
N LEU A 64 -18.48 -5.88 -4.47
CA LEU A 64 -18.37 -6.57 -5.76
C LEU A 64 -19.39 -7.70 -5.95
N ASP A 65 -20.20 -8.05 -4.94
CA ASP A 65 -21.12 -9.20 -5.02
C ASP A 65 -22.24 -9.05 -6.06
N GLY A 66 -22.54 -7.83 -6.50
CA GLY A 66 -23.49 -7.55 -7.59
C GLY A 66 -22.86 -7.40 -8.99
N GLY A 67 -21.61 -7.84 -9.17
CA GLY A 67 -20.91 -7.75 -10.46
C GLY A 67 -20.50 -6.32 -10.85
N TRP A 68 -20.29 -6.09 -12.14
CA TRP A 68 -19.76 -4.83 -12.68
C TRP A 68 -20.60 -3.59 -12.33
N SER A 69 -21.92 -3.65 -12.53
CA SER A 69 -22.81 -2.51 -12.27
C SER A 69 -22.80 -2.09 -10.79
N ALA A 70 -22.81 -3.06 -9.88
CA ALA A 70 -22.70 -2.80 -8.45
C ALA A 70 -21.32 -2.23 -8.08
N ALA A 71 -20.25 -2.75 -8.68
CA ALA A 71 -18.89 -2.23 -8.47
C ALA A 71 -18.76 -0.76 -8.91
N VAL A 72 -19.33 -0.41 -10.06
CA VAL A 72 -19.33 0.97 -10.58
C VAL A 72 -20.04 1.91 -9.60
N THR A 73 -21.27 1.56 -9.24
CA THR A 73 -22.14 2.41 -8.42
C THR A 73 -21.65 2.53 -6.97
N ARG A 74 -21.16 1.44 -6.38
CA ARG A 74 -20.86 1.37 -4.94
C ARG A 74 -19.41 1.67 -4.58
N ARG A 75 -18.49 1.66 -5.55
CA ARG A 75 -17.04 1.79 -5.28
C ARG A 75 -16.31 2.64 -6.30
N LEU A 76 -16.34 2.25 -7.58
CA LEU A 76 -15.47 2.86 -8.60
C LEU A 76 -15.76 4.35 -8.78
N ALA A 77 -17.03 4.74 -8.84
CA ALA A 77 -17.39 6.16 -8.99
C ALA A 77 -16.79 7.03 -7.87
N GLY A 78 -16.88 6.56 -6.61
CA GLY A 78 -16.28 7.25 -5.46
C GLY A 78 -14.75 7.31 -5.53
N LEU A 79 -14.09 6.21 -5.92
CA LEU A 79 -12.63 6.19 -6.09
C LEU A 79 -12.17 7.12 -7.21
N CYS A 80 -12.86 7.13 -8.36
CA CYS A 80 -12.57 8.03 -9.47
C CYS A 80 -12.76 9.50 -9.07
N TYR A 81 -13.85 9.82 -8.34
CA TYR A 81 -14.10 11.15 -7.82
C TYR A 81 -12.98 11.61 -6.87
N VAL A 82 -12.65 10.78 -5.87
CA VAL A 82 -11.57 11.07 -4.92
C VAL A 82 -10.24 11.24 -5.65
N PHE A 83 -9.91 10.35 -6.59
CA PHE A 83 -8.69 10.45 -7.38
C PHE A 83 -8.60 11.76 -8.16
N ALA A 84 -9.65 12.11 -8.91
CA ALA A 84 -9.68 13.33 -9.73
C ALA A 84 -9.57 14.59 -8.84
N LEU A 85 -10.40 14.68 -7.79
CA LEU A 85 -10.40 15.82 -6.87
C LEU A 85 -9.03 16.02 -6.24
N TRP A 86 -8.44 14.96 -5.67
CA TRP A 86 -7.18 15.08 -4.96
C TRP A 86 -5.97 15.26 -5.86
N THR A 87 -6.04 14.78 -7.11
CA THR A 87 -5.03 15.13 -8.14
C THR A 87 -5.01 16.63 -8.37
N LEU A 88 -6.18 17.26 -8.52
CA LEU A 88 -6.29 18.71 -8.71
C LEU A 88 -5.81 19.48 -7.47
N LEU A 89 -6.18 19.03 -6.26
CA LEU A 89 -5.75 19.68 -5.02
C LEU A 89 -4.23 19.61 -4.81
N ASN A 90 -3.60 18.45 -5.09
CA ASN A 90 -2.15 18.31 -4.99
C ASN A 90 -1.43 19.16 -6.04
N ALA A 91 -1.94 19.20 -7.28
CA ALA A 91 -1.42 20.05 -8.34
C ALA A 91 -1.50 21.54 -7.95
N ALA A 92 -2.63 21.98 -7.40
CA ALA A 92 -2.81 23.35 -6.91
C ALA A 92 -1.85 23.68 -5.76
N ALA A 93 -1.72 22.79 -4.77
CA ALA A 93 -0.81 22.98 -3.65
C ALA A 93 0.66 23.11 -4.12
N ALA A 94 1.11 22.24 -5.02
CA ALA A 94 2.45 22.29 -5.60
C ALA A 94 2.71 23.62 -6.35
N ALA A 95 1.75 24.06 -7.17
CA ALA A 95 1.83 25.32 -7.88
C ALA A 95 1.93 26.53 -6.94
N THR A 96 1.23 26.51 -5.79
CA THR A 96 1.27 27.59 -4.80
C THR A 96 2.53 27.61 -3.94
N LEU A 97 3.07 26.45 -3.59
CA LEU A 97 4.17 26.32 -2.62
C LEU A 97 5.57 26.26 -3.27
N GLY A 98 5.66 26.46 -4.59
CA GLY A 98 6.93 26.69 -5.28
C GLY A 98 7.62 25.45 -5.86
N ASP A 99 6.99 24.27 -5.86
CA ASP A 99 7.49 23.11 -6.62
C ASP A 99 7.18 23.29 -8.12
N ARG A 100 7.95 24.16 -8.77
CA ARG A 100 7.76 24.62 -10.16
C ARG A 100 8.22 23.63 -11.23
N GLN A 101 8.08 22.33 -11.02
CA GLN A 101 8.00 21.46 -12.19
C GLN A 101 6.67 21.75 -12.88
N THR A 102 6.70 22.09 -14.17
CA THR A 102 5.52 22.43 -14.98
C THR A 102 4.39 21.44 -14.73
N VAL A 103 3.42 21.86 -13.93
CA VAL A 103 2.31 21.05 -13.47
C VAL A 103 1.34 20.96 -14.66
N GLU A 104 1.42 19.89 -15.44
CA GLU A 104 0.30 19.52 -16.32
C GLU A 104 -0.61 18.56 -15.55
N PRO A 105 -1.74 19.05 -14.97
CA PRO A 105 -2.59 18.21 -14.14
C PRO A 105 -3.17 17.01 -14.91
N LEU A 106 -3.32 17.16 -16.23
CA LEU A 106 -3.79 16.10 -17.13
C LEU A 106 -2.78 14.96 -17.26
N ALA A 107 -1.47 15.24 -17.26
CA ALA A 107 -0.45 14.22 -17.29
C ALA A 107 -0.49 13.33 -16.02
N TYR A 108 -0.85 13.91 -14.87
CA TYR A 108 -0.99 13.16 -13.61
C TYR A 108 -2.22 12.26 -13.55
N LEU A 109 -3.21 12.45 -14.42
CA LEU A 109 -4.32 11.48 -14.53
C LEU A 109 -3.85 10.15 -15.15
N ALA A 110 -2.85 10.19 -16.02
CA ALA A 110 -2.26 9.02 -16.66
C ALA A 110 -1.08 8.44 -15.85
N ASN A 111 -0.26 9.31 -15.24
CA ASN A 111 0.88 8.92 -14.42
C ASN A 111 0.89 9.68 -13.09
N PRO A 112 0.06 9.26 -12.12
CA PRO A 112 -0.11 9.98 -10.86
C PRO A 112 1.16 10.01 -10.01
N ARG A 113 1.47 11.19 -9.46
CA ARG A 113 2.54 11.37 -8.48
C ARG A 113 2.25 10.62 -7.18
N SER A 114 3.31 10.28 -6.45
CA SER A 114 3.19 9.67 -5.12
C SER A 114 2.47 10.64 -4.17
N PRO A 115 1.40 10.23 -3.46
CA PRO A 115 0.92 8.86 -3.24
C PRO A 115 -0.32 8.47 -4.08
N LEU A 116 -0.93 9.38 -4.85
CA LEU A 116 -2.24 9.16 -5.52
C LEU A 116 -2.32 7.94 -6.44
N TRP A 117 -1.17 7.41 -6.89
CA TRP A 117 -1.07 6.15 -7.63
C TRP A 117 -1.78 4.97 -6.95
N PHE A 118 -1.86 4.93 -5.62
CA PHE A 118 -2.57 3.86 -4.91
C PHE A 118 -4.08 3.90 -5.18
N ILE A 119 -4.69 5.09 -5.18
CA ILE A 119 -6.12 5.24 -5.44
C ILE A 119 -6.40 4.91 -6.90
N TRP A 120 -5.53 5.35 -7.79
CA TRP A 120 -5.57 4.97 -9.19
C TRP A 120 -5.47 3.45 -9.40
N ALA A 121 -4.55 2.79 -8.69
CA ALA A 121 -4.43 1.34 -8.66
C ALA A 121 -5.72 0.67 -8.11
N LEU A 122 -6.34 1.22 -7.06
CA LEU A 122 -7.60 0.70 -6.53
C LEU A 122 -8.75 0.78 -7.54
N VAL A 123 -8.82 1.83 -8.36
CA VAL A 123 -9.80 1.92 -9.45
C VAL A 123 -9.60 0.74 -10.40
N LEU A 124 -8.39 0.56 -10.90
CA LEU A 124 -8.07 -0.52 -11.86
C LEU A 124 -8.28 -1.91 -11.25
N TYR A 125 -7.78 -2.14 -10.04
CA TYR A 125 -7.87 -3.44 -9.39
C TYR A 125 -9.33 -3.80 -9.05
N THR A 126 -10.13 -2.82 -8.62
CA THR A 126 -11.56 -3.02 -8.38
C THR A 126 -12.27 -3.34 -9.70
N ALA A 127 -11.93 -2.67 -10.80
CA ALA A 127 -12.47 -2.97 -12.12
C ALA A 127 -12.10 -4.39 -12.57
N ILE A 128 -10.83 -4.78 -12.47
CA ILE A 128 -10.37 -6.15 -12.78
C ILE A 128 -11.13 -7.17 -11.95
N ALA A 129 -11.26 -6.96 -10.63
CA ALA A 129 -11.98 -7.86 -9.74
C ALA A 129 -13.47 -7.94 -10.06
N ALA A 130 -14.10 -6.82 -10.46
CA ALA A 130 -15.50 -6.75 -10.84
C ALA A 130 -15.79 -7.44 -12.18
N ALA A 131 -14.86 -7.34 -13.13
CA ALA A 131 -14.93 -7.99 -14.43
C ALA A 131 -14.60 -9.49 -14.37
N THR A 132 -13.96 -9.96 -13.31
CA THR A 132 -13.53 -11.36 -13.15
C THR A 132 -14.65 -12.23 -12.57
N PRO A 133 -15.17 -13.23 -13.32
CA PRO A 133 -16.16 -14.17 -12.81
C PRO A 133 -15.59 -15.00 -11.65
N ARG A 134 -16.46 -15.43 -10.72
CA ARG A 134 -16.07 -16.23 -9.55
C ARG A 134 -15.24 -17.48 -9.91
N SER A 135 -15.59 -18.17 -10.99
CA SER A 135 -14.89 -19.37 -11.47
C SER A 135 -13.45 -19.11 -11.94
N TRP A 136 -13.14 -17.91 -12.42
CA TRP A 136 -11.81 -17.55 -12.93
C TRP A 136 -10.92 -16.87 -11.88
N ARG A 137 -11.45 -16.55 -10.70
CA ARG A 137 -10.72 -15.78 -9.67
C ARG A 137 -9.36 -16.38 -9.30
N LEU A 138 -9.30 -17.70 -9.11
CA LEU A 138 -8.03 -18.37 -8.76
C LEU A 138 -7.01 -18.24 -9.89
N ALA A 139 -7.42 -18.48 -11.13
CA ALA A 139 -6.54 -18.34 -12.30
C ALA A 139 -6.03 -16.90 -12.46
N VAL A 140 -6.90 -15.90 -12.24
CA VAL A 140 -6.51 -14.48 -12.30
C VAL A 140 -5.55 -14.11 -11.16
N ILE A 141 -5.74 -14.64 -9.94
CA ILE A 141 -4.80 -14.43 -8.83
C ILE A 141 -3.43 -15.05 -9.15
N ILE A 142 -3.40 -16.27 -9.68
CA ILE A 142 -2.15 -16.95 -10.06
C ILE A 142 -1.44 -16.16 -11.18
N GLY A 143 -2.18 -15.74 -12.21
CA GLY A 143 -1.65 -14.92 -13.29
C GLY A 143 -1.10 -13.57 -12.79
N ALA A 144 -1.83 -12.90 -11.90
CA ALA A 144 -1.36 -11.67 -11.27
C ALA A 144 -0.12 -11.90 -10.40
N GLY A 145 -0.01 -13.04 -9.73
CA GLY A 145 1.19 -13.45 -8.99
C GLY A 145 2.40 -13.63 -9.90
N ALA A 146 2.22 -14.29 -11.06
CA ALA A 146 3.28 -14.45 -12.05
C ALA A 146 3.71 -13.10 -12.64
N LEU A 147 2.77 -12.23 -12.99
CA LEU A 147 3.07 -10.87 -13.46
C LEU A 147 3.81 -10.03 -12.41
N SER A 148 3.39 -10.13 -11.15
CA SER A 148 4.05 -9.49 -10.03
C SER A 148 5.49 -9.98 -9.89
N PHE A 149 5.72 -11.30 -9.92
CA PHE A 149 7.06 -11.87 -9.91
C PHE A 149 7.91 -11.35 -11.08
N CYS A 150 7.39 -11.39 -12.31
CA CYS A 150 8.11 -10.90 -13.48
C CYS A 150 8.46 -9.40 -13.37
N SER A 151 7.57 -8.57 -12.82
CA SER A 151 7.83 -7.14 -12.61
C SER A 151 8.83 -6.87 -11.48
N PHE A 152 8.80 -7.65 -10.40
CA PHE A 152 9.82 -7.55 -9.35
C PHE A 152 11.19 -8.03 -9.85
N ALA A 153 11.23 -9.16 -10.57
CA ALA A 153 12.42 -9.76 -11.16
C ALA A 153 13.03 -8.92 -12.30
N GLY A 154 12.38 -7.83 -12.71
CA GLY A 154 12.83 -6.99 -13.82
C GLY A 154 12.70 -7.65 -15.19
N LEU A 155 11.98 -8.76 -15.29
CA LEU A 155 11.66 -9.44 -16.57
C LEU A 155 10.64 -8.64 -17.38
N ILE A 156 9.79 -7.87 -16.69
CA ILE A 156 8.88 -6.88 -17.28
C ILE A 156 9.22 -5.54 -16.61
N ALA A 157 9.78 -4.61 -17.38
CA ALA A 157 10.07 -3.25 -16.93
C ALA A 157 9.27 -2.27 -17.80
N LEU A 158 8.27 -1.64 -17.20
CA LEU A 158 7.47 -0.61 -17.87
C LEU A 158 8.12 0.78 -17.79
N ASN A 159 9.30 0.86 -17.14
CA ASN A 159 10.10 2.08 -16.96
C ASN A 159 9.28 3.23 -16.34
N SER A 160 8.32 2.88 -15.49
CA SER A 160 7.44 3.81 -14.80
C SER A 160 7.13 3.24 -13.43
N PHE A 161 7.47 4.00 -12.40
CA PHE A 161 7.19 3.64 -11.01
C PHE A 161 5.72 3.23 -10.82
N VAL A 162 4.78 3.99 -11.37
CA VAL A 162 3.35 3.72 -11.22
C VAL A 162 2.96 2.39 -11.87
N TYR A 163 3.37 2.18 -13.12
CA TYR A 163 2.96 1.01 -13.88
C TYR A 163 3.65 -0.28 -13.40
N ASP A 164 4.91 -0.21 -13.00
CA ASP A 164 5.60 -1.36 -12.39
C ASP A 164 4.89 -1.76 -11.08
N ASN A 165 4.55 -0.79 -10.23
CA ASN A 165 3.85 -1.05 -8.98
C ASN A 165 2.40 -1.54 -9.17
N LEU A 166 1.74 -1.20 -10.28
CA LEU A 166 0.46 -1.82 -10.64
C LEU A 166 0.56 -3.34 -10.78
N LEU A 167 1.57 -3.81 -11.51
CA LEU A 167 1.75 -5.24 -11.74
C LEU A 167 2.16 -5.94 -10.43
N ARG A 168 3.06 -5.30 -9.67
CA ARG A 168 3.59 -5.84 -8.43
C ARG A 168 2.51 -6.07 -7.37
N PHE A 169 1.55 -5.14 -7.24
CA PHE A 169 0.63 -5.17 -6.10
C PHE A 169 -0.78 -5.69 -6.37
N LEU A 170 -1.17 -5.87 -7.64
CA LEU A 170 -2.43 -6.49 -8.03
C LEU A 170 -2.77 -7.81 -7.28
N PRO A 171 -1.86 -8.81 -7.16
CA PRO A 171 -2.21 -10.08 -6.49
C PRO A 171 -2.60 -9.90 -5.02
N PHE A 172 -2.04 -8.91 -4.33
CA PHE A 172 -2.36 -8.66 -2.91
C PHE A 172 -3.78 -8.09 -2.74
N PHE A 173 -4.21 -7.24 -3.67
CA PHE A 173 -5.60 -6.79 -3.68
C PHE A 173 -6.57 -7.94 -3.99
N LEU A 174 -6.27 -8.74 -5.01
CA LEU A 174 -7.15 -9.85 -5.42
C LEU A 174 -7.24 -10.94 -4.36
N THR A 175 -6.14 -11.25 -3.68
CA THR A 175 -6.15 -12.16 -2.52
C THR A 175 -7.00 -11.60 -1.38
N GLY A 176 -6.96 -10.27 -1.14
CA GLY A 176 -7.88 -9.57 -0.25
C GLY A 176 -9.36 -9.76 -0.63
N VAL A 177 -9.71 -9.65 -1.92
CA VAL A 177 -11.08 -9.90 -2.40
C VAL A 177 -11.51 -11.36 -2.18
N ALA A 178 -10.58 -12.30 -2.27
CA ALA A 178 -10.80 -13.72 -2.01
C ALA A 178 -10.69 -14.11 -0.51
N ALA A 179 -10.43 -13.16 0.40
CA ALA A 179 -9.93 -13.43 1.75
C ALA A 179 -10.90 -14.06 2.77
N GLY A 180 -12.09 -14.53 2.36
CA GLY A 180 -13.03 -15.21 3.28
C GLY A 180 -12.48 -16.52 3.88
N GLU A 181 -11.48 -17.13 3.23
CA GLU A 181 -10.76 -18.31 3.72
C GLU A 181 -9.45 -17.96 4.43
N ILE A 182 -8.85 -16.82 4.09
CA ILE A 182 -7.58 -16.34 4.67
C ILE A 182 -7.77 -16.01 6.16
N GLU A 183 -8.89 -15.38 6.53
CA GLU A 183 -9.18 -15.07 7.93
C GLU A 183 -9.21 -16.33 8.82
N ARG A 184 -9.81 -17.41 8.31
CA ARG A 184 -9.91 -18.70 9.00
C ARG A 184 -8.58 -19.44 9.07
N SER A 185 -7.72 -19.31 8.06
CA SER A 185 -6.42 -20.00 8.04
C SER A 185 -5.37 -19.35 8.95
N ILE A 186 -5.55 -18.06 9.28
CA ILE A 186 -4.69 -17.30 10.20
C ILE A 186 -5.14 -17.48 11.66
N GLU A 187 -6.44 -17.72 11.89
CA GLU A 187 -6.99 -17.98 13.21
C GLU A 187 -6.29 -19.19 13.86
N GLY A 188 -5.79 -19.02 15.08
CA GLY A 188 -4.97 -20.02 15.79
C GLY A 188 -3.49 -20.12 15.37
N ARG A 189 -3.07 -19.48 14.26
CA ARG A 189 -1.67 -19.48 13.79
C ARG A 189 -1.00 -18.10 13.83
N ARG A 190 -1.74 -17.03 14.13
CA ARG A 190 -1.26 -15.63 14.12
C ARG A 190 0.07 -15.39 14.82
N TRP A 191 0.30 -15.96 16.01
CA TRP A 191 1.58 -15.79 16.72
C TRP A 191 2.74 -16.50 16.02
N ARG A 192 2.51 -17.69 15.44
CA ARG A 192 3.53 -18.41 14.65
C ARG A 192 3.86 -17.65 13.36
N LEU A 193 2.84 -17.08 12.71
CA LEU A 193 3.01 -16.24 11.52
C LEU A 193 3.74 -14.94 11.85
N LEU A 194 3.41 -14.30 12.98
CA LEU A 194 4.10 -13.09 13.42
C LEU A 194 5.57 -13.38 13.77
N LEU A 195 5.83 -14.36 14.62
CA LEU A 195 7.18 -14.64 15.10
C LEU A 195 8.04 -15.30 14.03
N GLY A 196 7.58 -16.41 13.45
CA GLY A 196 8.32 -17.14 12.43
C GLY A 196 8.37 -16.40 11.10
N GLY A 197 7.23 -15.87 10.65
CA GLY A 197 7.17 -15.07 9.43
C GLY A 197 7.85 -13.72 9.58
N GLY A 198 7.77 -13.07 10.75
CA GLY A 198 8.48 -11.83 11.06
C GLY A 198 9.99 -12.03 11.13
N LEU A 199 10.47 -13.13 11.72
CA LEU A 199 11.89 -13.47 11.71
C LEU A 199 12.40 -13.73 10.30
N LEU A 200 11.64 -14.48 9.48
CA LEU A 200 11.98 -14.70 8.08
C LEU A 200 11.98 -13.38 7.29
N PHE A 201 10.98 -12.54 7.48
CA PHE A 201 10.90 -11.22 6.85
C PHE A 201 12.12 -10.37 7.23
N ALA A 202 12.47 -10.29 8.52
CA ALA A 202 13.64 -9.56 8.99
C ALA A 202 14.94 -10.12 8.40
N GLY A 203 15.10 -11.45 8.35
CA GLY A 203 16.27 -12.10 7.77
C GLY A 203 16.41 -11.85 6.26
N LEU A 204 15.32 -11.96 5.50
CA LEU A 204 15.31 -11.66 4.07
C LEU A 204 15.58 -10.18 3.79
N THR A 205 15.05 -9.27 4.61
CA THR A 205 15.36 -7.85 4.43
C THR A 205 16.80 -7.54 4.80
N ALA A 206 17.35 -8.13 5.86
CA ALA A 206 18.79 -8.03 6.14
C ALA A 206 19.60 -8.52 4.94
N LEU A 207 19.22 -9.65 4.34
CA LEU A 207 19.88 -10.18 3.14
C LEU A 207 19.84 -9.18 1.95
N THR A 208 18.78 -8.38 1.81
CA THR A 208 18.75 -7.30 0.79
C THR A 208 19.83 -6.24 1.03
N VAL A 209 20.28 -6.02 2.26
CA VAL A 209 21.34 -5.07 2.59
C VAL A 209 22.72 -5.71 2.39
N TRP A 210 22.86 -6.98 2.78
CA TRP A 210 24.13 -7.71 2.74
C TRP A 210 24.56 -8.16 1.33
N ILE A 211 23.62 -8.44 0.43
CA ILE A 211 23.95 -8.84 -0.95
C ILE A 211 24.39 -7.59 -1.74
N PRO A 212 25.62 -7.51 -2.29
CA PRO A 212 26.12 -6.35 -3.03
C PRO A 212 25.65 -6.37 -4.49
N VAL A 213 24.38 -6.66 -4.71
CA VAL A 213 23.73 -6.64 -6.03
C VAL A 213 22.80 -5.41 -6.07
N PRO A 214 22.70 -4.70 -7.21
CA PRO A 214 21.71 -3.65 -7.38
C PRO A 214 20.29 -4.14 -7.03
N LEU A 215 19.42 -3.25 -6.57
CA LEU A 215 18.03 -3.60 -6.23
C LEU A 215 17.30 -4.30 -7.39
N SER A 216 17.62 -3.95 -8.65
CA SER A 216 17.11 -4.62 -9.85
C SER A 216 17.45 -6.11 -9.91
N GLY A 217 18.62 -6.53 -9.41
CA GLY A 217 19.01 -7.93 -9.32
C GLY A 217 18.46 -8.68 -8.10
N LYS A 218 17.77 -7.98 -7.18
CA LYS A 218 17.16 -8.55 -5.97
C LYS A 218 15.66 -8.84 -6.12
N GLY A 219 15.14 -8.81 -7.35
CA GLY A 219 13.71 -8.89 -7.61
C GLY A 219 12.98 -10.08 -6.96
N ALA A 220 13.54 -11.29 -7.06
CA ALA A 220 12.95 -12.48 -6.43
C ALA A 220 12.86 -12.35 -4.89
N LEU A 221 13.88 -11.73 -4.27
CA LEU A 221 13.92 -11.48 -2.83
C LEU A 221 12.87 -10.44 -2.43
N LEU A 222 12.74 -9.35 -3.19
CA LEU A 222 11.73 -8.32 -2.98
C LEU A 222 10.30 -8.84 -3.17
N PHE A 223 10.08 -9.71 -4.16
CA PHE A 223 8.81 -10.42 -4.32
C PHE A 223 8.51 -11.31 -3.11
N GLY A 224 9.50 -12.09 -2.64
CA GLY A 224 9.36 -12.91 -1.45
C GLY A 224 9.00 -12.09 -0.20
N LEU A 225 9.63 -10.93 -0.01
CA LEU A 225 9.29 -9.99 1.05
C LEU A 225 7.85 -9.48 0.93
N ALA A 226 7.42 -9.10 -0.27
CA ALA A 226 6.03 -8.66 -0.50
C ALA A 226 5.02 -9.78 -0.20
N VAL A 227 5.32 -11.02 -0.60
CA VAL A 227 4.48 -12.20 -0.31
C VAL A 227 4.39 -12.47 1.18
N LEU A 228 5.50 -12.37 1.93
CA LEU A 228 5.52 -12.56 3.38
C LEU A 228 4.86 -11.41 4.15
N ALA A 229 4.93 -10.19 3.63
CA ALA A 229 4.33 -9.02 4.26
C ALA A 229 2.82 -9.16 4.46
N ALA A 230 2.12 -9.85 3.55
CA ALA A 230 0.67 -10.06 3.67
C ALA A 230 0.28 -10.88 4.92
N PRO A 231 0.68 -12.16 5.09
CA PRO A 231 0.31 -12.95 6.25
C PRO A 231 0.90 -12.40 7.55
N VAL A 232 2.14 -11.87 7.53
CA VAL A 232 2.73 -11.23 8.70
C VAL A 232 1.93 -9.99 9.08
N GLY A 233 1.56 -9.15 8.11
CA GLY A 233 0.79 -7.93 8.35
C GLY A 233 -0.61 -8.18 8.87
N ILE A 234 -1.32 -9.18 8.32
CA ILE A 234 -2.63 -9.58 8.84
C ILE A 234 -2.49 -10.13 10.27
N ALA A 235 -1.48 -10.96 10.55
CA ALA A 235 -1.23 -11.48 11.89
C ALA A 235 -0.92 -10.36 12.90
N SER A 236 -0.03 -9.43 12.54
CA SER A 236 0.29 -8.23 13.33
C SER A 236 -0.98 -7.42 13.61
N ALA A 237 -1.76 -7.09 12.58
CA ALA A 237 -2.97 -6.30 12.73
C ALA A 237 -4.03 -7.01 13.58
N SER A 238 -4.15 -8.33 13.45
CA SER A 238 -5.07 -9.14 14.25
C SER A 238 -4.68 -9.12 15.73
N ILE A 239 -3.41 -9.31 16.05
CA ILE A 239 -2.90 -9.26 17.43
C ILE A 239 -3.05 -7.85 18.02
N VAL A 240 -2.65 -6.82 17.27
CA VAL A 240 -2.77 -5.42 17.69
C VAL A 240 -4.23 -5.05 17.94
N SER A 241 -5.17 -5.55 17.13
CA SER A 241 -6.59 -5.23 17.27
C SER A 241 -7.21 -5.70 18.59
N GLU A 242 -6.60 -6.68 19.25
CA GLU A 242 -7.03 -7.21 20.54
C GLU A 242 -6.45 -6.45 21.73
N ALA A 243 -5.40 -5.65 21.53
CA ALA A 243 -4.80 -4.85 22.59
C ALA A 243 -5.75 -3.68 22.96
N PRO A 244 -6.13 -3.48 24.23
CA PRO A 244 -7.21 -2.55 24.58
C PRO A 244 -6.96 -1.09 24.16
N TRP A 245 -5.74 -0.59 24.34
CA TRP A 245 -5.40 0.81 24.02
C TRP A 245 -4.85 0.92 22.59
N ILE A 246 -3.85 0.10 22.28
CA ILE A 246 -3.17 0.12 20.99
C ILE A 246 -4.13 -0.27 19.86
N GLY A 247 -4.98 -1.28 20.07
CA GLY A 247 -5.99 -1.71 19.12
C GLY A 247 -7.02 -0.62 18.84
N ARG A 248 -7.49 0.10 19.87
CA ARG A 248 -8.40 1.24 19.71
C ARG A 248 -7.76 2.37 18.91
N LEU A 249 -6.50 2.69 19.20
CA LEU A 249 -5.76 3.70 18.45
C LEU A 249 -5.56 3.30 16.99
N ALA A 250 -5.05 2.10 16.73
CA ALA A 250 -4.85 1.58 15.38
C ALA A 250 -6.16 1.56 14.59
N GLN A 251 -7.26 1.07 15.17
CA GLN A 251 -8.56 1.09 14.52
C GLN A 251 -9.07 2.52 14.30
N GLY A 252 -8.81 3.44 15.23
CA GLY A 252 -9.10 4.87 15.09
C GLY A 252 -8.43 5.48 13.87
N PHE A 253 -7.11 5.32 13.74
CA PHE A 253 -6.37 5.74 12.55
C PHE A 253 -6.86 5.04 11.28
N GLY A 254 -7.23 3.75 11.38
CA GLY A 254 -7.78 2.98 10.27
C GLY A 254 -9.08 3.52 9.70
N ARG A 255 -9.99 4.01 10.54
CA ARG A 255 -11.25 4.62 10.11
C ARG A 255 -11.04 5.91 9.32
N TYR A 256 -10.02 6.70 9.67
CA TYR A 256 -9.67 7.95 8.99
C TYR A 256 -8.51 7.80 8.00
N SER A 257 -8.07 6.57 7.71
CA SER A 257 -6.83 6.33 6.98
C SER A 257 -6.84 6.97 5.60
N LEU A 258 -7.99 6.97 4.92
CA LEU A 258 -8.14 7.60 3.60
C LEU A 258 -7.96 9.12 3.68
N GLY A 259 -8.53 9.78 4.68
CA GLY A 259 -8.38 11.22 4.86
C GLY A 259 -6.92 11.61 5.13
N VAL A 260 -6.27 10.90 6.06
CA VAL A 260 -4.84 11.09 6.35
C VAL A 260 -3.99 10.81 5.10
N TYR A 261 -4.31 9.76 4.36
CA TYR A 261 -3.61 9.39 3.13
C TYR A 261 -3.64 10.49 2.07
N LEU A 262 -4.77 11.17 1.95
CA LEU A 262 -4.97 12.21 0.95
C LEU A 262 -4.32 13.54 1.35
N VAL A 263 -4.35 13.86 2.64
CA VAL A 263 -3.87 15.14 3.20
C VAL A 263 -2.37 15.15 3.47
N HIS A 264 -1.77 14.02 3.87
CA HIS A 264 -0.37 14.00 4.32
C HIS A 264 0.66 14.53 3.31
N PRO A 265 0.55 14.37 1.97
CA PRO A 265 1.55 14.89 1.04
C PRO A 265 1.57 16.42 1.04
N ILE A 266 0.39 17.04 1.08
CA ILE A 266 0.23 18.49 1.18
C ILE A 266 0.77 18.98 2.52
N MET A 267 0.50 18.26 3.62
CA MET A 267 1.03 18.64 4.93
C MET A 267 2.56 18.55 5.00
N ILE A 268 3.16 17.52 4.40
CA ILE A 268 4.61 17.37 4.32
C ILE A 268 5.20 18.51 3.48
N LEU A 269 4.57 18.84 2.34
CA LEU A 269 4.99 19.96 1.50
C LEU A 269 4.93 21.30 2.25
N ILE A 270 3.85 21.56 2.99
CA ILE A 270 3.72 22.76 3.83
C ILE A 270 4.78 22.78 4.93
N MET A 271 4.99 21.66 5.63
CA MET A 271 5.98 21.55 6.71
C MET A 271 7.37 21.90 6.19
N PHE A 272 7.77 21.33 5.05
CA PHE A 272 9.06 21.60 4.42
C PHE A 272 9.19 23.03 3.92
N HIS A 273 8.14 23.58 3.31
CA HIS A 273 8.11 24.99 2.91
C HIS A 273 8.30 25.93 4.11
N VAL A 274 7.65 25.65 5.25
CA VAL A 274 7.82 26.43 6.48
C VAL A 274 9.24 26.32 7.04
N ILE A 275 9.81 25.11 7.08
CA ILE A 275 11.19 24.89 7.53
C ILE A 275 12.15 25.76 6.69
N ASP A 276 12.00 25.74 5.36
CA ASP A 276 12.85 26.47 4.43
C ASP A 276 12.69 28.00 4.52
N MET A 277 11.58 28.50 5.06
CA MET A 277 11.38 29.93 5.32
C MET A 277 11.94 30.39 6.68
N THR A 278 12.13 29.46 7.62
CA THR A 278 12.56 29.75 8.99
C THR A 278 14.04 29.48 9.26
N GLY A 279 14.72 28.79 8.35
CA GLY A 279 16.18 28.56 8.34
C GLY A 279 16.88 29.44 7.31
#